data_AF-V2XST6-F1
#
_entry.id   AF-V2XST6-F1
#
_cell.length_a   1.000
_cell.length_b   1.000
_cell.length_c   1.000
_cell.angle_alpha   90.00
_cell.angle_beta   90.00
_cell.angle_gamma   90.00
#
_symmetry.space_group_name_H-M   'P 1'
#
loop_
_entity.id
_entity.type
_entity.pdbx_description
1 polymer ?
#
loop_
_entity_poly.entity_id
_entity_poly.type
_entity_poly.pdbx_seq_one_letter_code
_entity_poly.pdbx_strand_id
1 'polypeptide(L)' 'MSEKIVQLNEEVIKGELKELVRGSVEETLNELLEAEAEKLTQAARYERNEQRQWYRSGHYSRNI' A
#
# COMPACT_ATOMS: atom_id res chain seq x y z
N MET A 1 -23.20 37.60 -18.05
CA MET A 1 -22.29 36.46 -18.28
C MET A 1 -21.57 36.20 -16.97
N SER A 2 -21.91 35.11 -16.26
CA SER A 2 -21.27 34.81 -14.97
C SER A 2 -19.89 34.19 -15.23
N GLU A 3 -18.84 35.00 -15.14
CA GLU A 3 -17.48 34.49 -15.06
C GLU A 3 -17.39 33.58 -13.83
N LYS A 4 -16.99 32.33 -14.02
CA LYS A 4 -16.89 31.35 -12.94
C LYS A 4 -15.92 31.90 -11.87
N ILE A 5 -16.46 32.18 -10.68
CA ILE A 5 -15.77 32.80 -9.52
C ILE A 5 -14.70 31.87 -8.89
N VAL A 6 -14.53 30.65 -9.41
CA VAL A 6 -13.60 29.65 -8.87
C VAL A 6 -12.58 29.28 -9.94
N GLN A 7 -11.31 29.56 -9.67
CA GLN A 7 -10.17 29.10 -10.46
C GLN A 7 -9.69 27.76 -9.89
N LEU A 8 -9.58 26.75 -10.76
CA LEU A 8 -9.04 25.43 -10.43
C LEU A 8 -7.53 25.48 -10.59
N ASN A 9 -6.76 25.26 -9.52
CA ASN A 9 -5.32 25.11 -9.63
C ASN A 9 -5.00 23.64 -9.97
N GLU A 10 -4.84 23.36 -11.26
CA GLU A 10 -4.57 21.99 -11.75
C GLU A 10 -3.24 21.42 -11.24
N GLU A 11 -2.21 22.25 -11.03
CA GLU A 11 -0.89 21.78 -10.61
C GLU A 11 -0.93 21.20 -9.20
N VAL A 12 -1.62 21.88 -8.29
CA VAL A 12 -1.81 21.43 -6.90
C VAL A 12 -2.58 20.11 -6.88
N ILE A 13 -3.69 20.03 -7.63
CA ILE A 13 -4.53 18.83 -7.67
C ILE A 13 -3.77 17.63 -8.25
N LYS A 14 -2.99 17.83 -9.33
CA LYS A 14 -2.18 16.76 -9.91
C LYS A 14 -1.09 16.28 -8.93
N GLY A 15 -0.52 17.19 -8.14
CA GLY A 15 0.42 16.83 -7.07
C GLY A 15 -0.22 15.96 -5.99
N GLU A 16 -1.36 16.39 -5.44
CA GLU A 16 -2.11 15.63 -4.42
C GLU A 16 -2.57 14.27 -4.94
N LEU A 17 -3.12 14.21 -6.16
CA LEU A 17 -3.54 12.95 -6.79
C LEU A 17 -2.37 11.98 -6.98
N LYS A 18 -1.18 12.49 -7.34
CA LYS A 18 0.01 11.65 -7.51
C LYS A 18 0.41 10.99 -6.19
N GLU A 19 0.46 11.74 -5.10
CA GLU A 19 0.81 11.18 -3.79
C GLU A 19 -0.28 10.23 -3.26
N LEU A 20 -1.55 10.55 -3.49
CA LEU A 20 -2.66 9.65 -3.15
C LEU A 20 -2.56 8.32 -3.91
N VAL A 21 -2.34 8.37 -5.22
CA VAL A 21 -2.19 7.15 -6.04
C VAL A 21 -0.96 6.36 -5.62
N ARG A 22 0.17 7.03 -5.38
CA ARG A 22 1.39 6.38 -4.90
C ARG A 22 1.13 5.62 -3.59
N GLY A 23 0.57 6.29 -2.58
CA GLY A 23 0.26 5.67 -1.30
C GLY A 23 -0.69 4.47 -1.43
N SER A 24 -1.74 4.60 -2.24
CA SER A 24 -2.69 3.51 -2.48
C SER A 24 -2.05 2.30 -3.17
N VAL A 25 -1.17 2.53 -4.15
CA VAL A 25 -0.44 1.46 -4.83
C VAL A 25 0.54 0.78 -3.88
N GLU A 26 1.27 1.55 -3.08
CA GLU A 26 2.20 1.03 -2.08
C GLU A 26 1.48 0.15 -1.04
N GLU A 27 0.35 0.62 -0.51
CA GLU A 27 -0.48 -0.13 0.43
C GLU A 27 -0.98 -1.44 -0.19
N THR A 28 -1.55 -1.37 -1.39
CA THR A 28 -2.05 -2.56 -2.12
C THR A 28 -0.94 -3.60 -2.34
N LEU A 29 0.26 -3.15 -2.74
CA LEU A 29 1.39 -4.05 -2.95
C LEU A 29 1.87 -4.69 -1.64
N ASN A 30 1.87 -3.93 -0.54
CA ASN A 30 2.24 -4.46 0.77
C ASN A 30 1.23 -5.50 1.27
N GLU A 31 -0.07 -5.29 1.04
CA GLU A 31 -1.11 -6.27 1.39
C GLU A 31 -0.96 -7.57 0.59
N LEU A 32 -0.65 -7.47 -0.71
CA LEU A 32 -0.42 -8.65 -1.55
C LEU A 32 0.79 -9.47 -1.06
N LEU A 33 1.87 -8.80 -0.67
CA LEU A 33 3.06 -9.46 -0.10
C LEU A 33 2.77 -10.12 1.25
N GLU A 34 1.94 -9.50 2.08
CA GLU A 34 1.53 -10.08 3.36
C GLU A 34 0.68 -11.34 3.14
N ALA A 35 -0.27 -11.30 2.21
CA ALA A 35 -1.09 -12.46 1.84
C ALA A 35 -0.25 -13.60 1.26
N GLU A 36 0.75 -13.28 0.43
CA GLU A 36 1.71 -14.27 -0.07
C GLU A 36 2.52 -14.88 1.08
N ALA A 37 2.99 -14.06 2.03
CA ALA A 37 3.71 -14.55 3.19
C ALA A 37 2.85 -15.50 4.04
N GLU A 38 1.56 -15.20 4.27
CA GLU A 38 0.63 -16.10 4.98
C GLU A 38 0.49 -17.45 4.29
N LYS A 39 0.35 -17.43 2.96
CA LYS A 39 0.24 -18.65 2.16
C LYS A 39 1.50 -19.50 2.24
N LEU A 40 2.68 -18.88 2.21
CA LEU A 40 3.97 -19.56 2.33
C LEU A 40 4.21 -20.10 3.74
N THR A 41 3.86 -19.34 4.79
CA THR A 41 4.06 -19.76 6.18
C THR A 41 2.95 -20.68 6.70
N GLN A 42 1.83 -20.82 5.96
CA GLN A 42 0.60 -21.49 6.39
C GLN A 42 0.06 -20.96 7.73
N ALA A 43 0.29 -19.68 8.01
CA ALA A 43 -0.04 -19.04 9.28
C ALA A 43 -0.04 -17.52 9.13
N ALA A 44 -0.95 -16.85 9.82
CA ALA A 44 -1.02 -15.41 9.93
C ALA A 44 0.07 -14.83 10.84
N ARG A 45 0.15 -13.49 10.90
CA ARG A 45 1.12 -12.77 11.73
C ARG A 45 0.95 -13.11 13.20
N TYR A 46 2.03 -13.56 13.84
CA TYR A 46 2.06 -13.98 15.25
C TYR A 46 1.10 -15.10 15.65
N GLU A 47 0.41 -15.72 14.70
CA GLU A 47 -0.43 -16.88 14.96
C GLU A 47 0.42 -18.04 15.48
N ARG A 48 -0.10 -18.77 16.46
CA ARG A 48 0.51 -20.03 16.91
C ARG A 48 -0.18 -21.16 16.15
N ASN A 49 0.50 -21.70 15.15
CA ASN A 49 0.03 -22.83 14.36
C ASN A 49 1.12 -23.90 14.32
N GLU A 50 0.75 -25.15 14.66
CA GLU A 50 1.63 -26.32 14.59
C GLU A 50 2.04 -26.68 13.15
N GLN A 51 1.20 -26.31 12.17
CA GLN A 51 1.47 -26.52 10.74
C GLN A 51 2.36 -25.44 10.12
N ARG A 52 2.80 -24.44 10.90
CA ARG A 52 3.66 -23.37 10.39
C ARG A 52 4.97 -23.95 9.85
N GLN A 53 5.24 -23.70 8.57
CA GLN A 53 6.44 -24.24 7.91
C GLN A 53 7.63 -23.29 7.99
N TRP A 54 7.41 -21.98 8.00
CA TRP A 54 8.46 -20.97 7.88
C TRP A 54 8.20 -19.76 8.79
N TYR A 55 9.25 -18.96 9.03
CA TYR A 55 9.19 -17.72 9.79
C TYR A 55 9.30 -16.50 8.87
N ARG A 56 8.65 -15.41 9.26
CA ARG A 56 8.73 -14.12 8.55
C ARG A 56 10.02 -13.39 8.93
N SER A 57 10.75 -12.92 7.94
CA SER A 57 12.07 -12.28 8.11
C SER A 57 11.99 -10.75 8.28
N GLY A 58 10.98 -10.26 8.99
CA GLY A 58 10.77 -8.82 9.22
C GLY A 58 10.39 -8.05 7.95
N HIS A 59 10.80 -6.79 7.88
CA HIS A 59 10.56 -5.90 6.74
C HIS A 59 11.87 -5.25 6.29
N TYR A 60 11.91 -4.79 5.05
CA TYR A 60 13.02 -3.97 4.53
C TYR A 60 12.46 -2.83 3.68
N SER A 61 13.14 -1.69 3.71
CA SER A 61 12.79 -0.54 2.88
C SER A 61 13.16 -0.79 1.41
N ARG A 62 12.25 -0.47 0.50
CA ARG A 62 12.48 -0.48 -0.95
C ARG A 62 12.53 0.97 -1.44
N ASN A 63 13.34 1.24 -2.45
CA ASN A 63 13.22 2.49 -3.20
C ASN A 63 12.01 2.35 -4.12
N ILE A 64 10.90 2.98 -3.73
CA ILE A 64 9.65 3.07 -4.49
C ILE A 64 9.52 4.49 -5.04
#